data_AF-A0A841VQX3-F1
#
_entry.id   AF-A0A841VQX3-F1
#
_cell.length_a   1.000
_cell.length_b   1.000
_cell.length_c   1.000
_cell.angle_alpha   90.00
_cell.angle_beta   90.00
_cell.angle_gamma   90.00
#
_symmetry.space_group_name_H-M   'P 1'
#
loop_
_entity.id
_entity.type
_entity.pdbx_description
1 polymer ?
#
loop_
_entity_poly.entity_id
_entity_poly.type
_entity_poly.pdbx_seq_one_letter_code
_entity_poly.pdbx_strand_id
1 'polypeptide(L)'
;MVIETDVSRKFQYEQQLQSEERTLKELVDKLDAIEQQLQATDFPHSKQVDKQEQLQNQLEQEREKLKNEKEIFISYAWGGDSETYVECLDTVLQSKGIAIIRDKRDLGYKGLIKAFMEKIGRGKCVIAVISDKYLKSPNCMFELVQIAKNGDFYDRIFPIMLPDVQIYKPIERIKYIKYWEEQIKELDEAMKGVSAANLQGFREEIDLYTQIRHTIAELTNLLKDMNTLTPDIHSESDFDELSKAIAQRLDE
;
A
#
# COMPACT_ATOMS: atom_id res chain seq x y z
N MET A 1 -40.86 7.41 20.16
CA MET A 1 -39.44 7.55 19.81
C MET A 1 -39.37 7.49 18.30
N VAL A 2 -39.37 8.66 17.65
CA VAL A 2 -39.32 8.77 16.20
C VAL A 2 -37.87 8.52 15.80
N ILE A 3 -37.63 7.47 15.02
CA ILE A 3 -36.32 7.21 14.45
C ILE A 3 -36.19 8.22 13.30
N GLU A 4 -35.56 9.37 13.57
CA GLU A 4 -35.12 10.28 12.52
C GLU A 4 -34.06 9.55 11.69
N THR A 5 -34.48 9.00 10.56
CA THR A 5 -33.56 8.50 9.54
C THR A 5 -32.94 9.70 8.85
N ASP A 6 -31.66 9.92 9.11
CA ASP A 6 -30.81 10.94 8.50
C ASP A 6 -30.92 10.87 6.96
N VAL A 7 -31.63 11.84 6.39
CA VAL A 7 -31.94 11.95 4.95
C VAL A 7 -30.66 12.00 4.11
N SER A 8 -29.56 12.50 4.68
CA SER A 8 -28.26 12.58 4.01
C SER A 8 -27.65 11.20 3.76
N ARG A 9 -27.78 10.27 4.73
CA ARG A 9 -27.29 8.89 4.57
C ARG A 9 -28.10 8.14 3.52
N LYS A 10 -29.42 8.31 3.51
CA LYS A 10 -30.30 7.69 2.51
C LYS A 10 -29.92 8.16 1.10
N PHE A 11 -29.64 9.45 0.93
CA PHE A 11 -29.20 10.02 -0.34
C PHE A 11 -27.84 9.48 -0.79
N GLN A 12 -26.87 9.34 0.13
CA GLN A 12 -25.57 8.74 -0.17
C GLN A 12 -25.70 7.27 -0.61
N TYR A 13 -26.54 6.48 0.08
CA TYR A 13 -26.81 5.10 -0.32
C TYR A 13 -27.48 4.98 -1.69
N GLU A 14 -28.42 5.87 -2.01
CA GLU A 14 -29.08 5.89 -3.32
C GLU A 14 -28.08 6.25 -4.44
N GLN A 15 -27.15 7.17 -4.21
CA GLN A 15 -26.09 7.48 -5.18
C GLN A 15 -25.09 6.33 -5.36
N GLN A 16 -24.73 5.66 -4.28
CA GLN A 16 -23.85 4.48 -4.33
C GLN A 16 -24.51 3.30 -5.05
N LEU A 17 -25.81 3.05 -4.81
CA LEU A 17 -26.54 2.02 -5.55
C LEU A 17 -26.58 2.33 -7.05
N GLN A 18 -26.81 3.59 -7.42
CA GLN A 18 -26.86 3.99 -8.84
C GLN A 18 -25.50 3.86 -9.54
N SER A 19 -24.40 4.16 -8.84
CA SER A 19 -23.06 3.96 -9.39
C SER A 19 -22.71 2.47 -9.56
N GLU A 20 -23.11 1.65 -8.60
CA GLU A 20 -22.96 0.19 -8.66
C GLU A 20 -23.80 -0.42 -9.79
N GLU A 21 -25.07 -0.02 -9.95
CA GLU A 21 -25.95 -0.46 -11.05
C GLU A 21 -25.38 -0.08 -12.42
N ARG A 22 -24.82 1.12 -12.56
CA ARG A 22 -24.18 1.57 -13.79
C ARG A 22 -22.94 0.73 -14.11
N THR A 23 -22.11 0.47 -13.11
CA THR A 23 -20.93 -0.39 -13.24
C THR A 23 -21.33 -1.82 -13.63
N LEU A 24 -22.39 -2.35 -13.01
CA LEU A 24 -22.90 -3.68 -13.31
C LEU A 24 -23.37 -3.78 -14.77
N LYS A 25 -24.07 -2.75 -15.25
CA LYS A 25 -24.53 -2.67 -16.63
C LYS A 25 -23.37 -2.62 -17.63
N GLU A 26 -22.35 -1.82 -17.37
CA GLU A 26 -21.15 -1.75 -18.20
C GLU A 26 -20.40 -3.10 -18.25
N LEU A 27 -20.36 -3.83 -17.14
CA LEU A 27 -19.78 -5.18 -17.09
C LEU A 27 -20.60 -6.20 -17.89
N VAL A 28 -21.94 -6.13 -17.83
CA VAL A 28 -22.85 -6.98 -18.62
C VAL A 28 -22.65 -6.70 -20.11
N ASP A 29 -22.62 -5.44 -20.53
CA ASP A 29 -22.41 -5.07 -21.94
C ASP A 29 -21.04 -5.55 -22.46
N LYS A 30 -19.99 -5.49 -21.61
CA LYS A 30 -18.66 -6.04 -21.95
C LYS A 30 -18.67 -7.57 -22.06
N LEU A 31 -19.39 -8.26 -21.18
CA LEU A 31 -19.56 -9.72 -21.23
C LEU A 31 -20.27 -10.16 -22.51
N ASP A 32 -21.37 -9.49 -22.86
CA ASP A 32 -22.12 -9.75 -24.09
C ASP A 32 -21.25 -9.54 -25.34
N ALA A 33 -20.42 -8.49 -25.35
CA ALA A 33 -19.48 -8.23 -26.43
C ALA A 33 -18.41 -9.33 -26.55
N ILE A 34 -17.91 -9.84 -25.43
CA ILE A 34 -16.94 -10.95 -25.40
C ILE A 34 -17.60 -12.26 -25.90
N GLU A 35 -18.82 -12.57 -25.45
CA GLU A 35 -19.55 -13.76 -25.91
C GLU A 35 -19.82 -13.73 -27.41
N GLN A 36 -20.22 -12.57 -27.95
CA GLN A 36 -20.40 -12.40 -29.40
C GLN A 36 -19.09 -12.59 -30.18
N GLN A 37 -17.96 -12.10 -29.64
CA GLN A 37 -16.64 -12.31 -30.25
C GLN A 37 -16.17 -13.76 -30.23
N LEU A 38 -16.61 -14.55 -29.24
CA LEU A 38 -16.33 -15.98 -29.15
C LEU A 38 -17.20 -16.79 -30.13
N GLN A 39 -18.48 -16.41 -30.28
CA GLN A 39 -19.42 -17.07 -31.20
C GLN A 39 -19.12 -16.79 -32.68
N ALA A 40 -18.53 -15.65 -33.02
CA ALA A 40 -18.24 -15.26 -34.41
C ALA A 40 -16.97 -15.91 -35.01
N THR A 41 -16.23 -16.73 -34.25
CA THR A 41 -14.95 -17.32 -34.71
C THR A 41 -15.04 -18.82 -34.99
N ASP A 42 -15.43 -19.18 -36.22
CA ASP A 42 -15.12 -20.50 -36.80
C ASP A 42 -13.62 -20.59 -37.13
N PHE A 43 -12.80 -20.90 -36.12
CA PHE A 43 -11.36 -21.13 -36.27
C PHE A 43 -10.99 -22.55 -35.81
N PRO A 44 -9.98 -23.19 -36.42
CA PRO A 44 -9.54 -24.54 -36.05
C PRO A 44 -9.16 -24.61 -34.56
N HIS A 45 -9.55 -25.73 -33.92
CA HIS A 45 -9.56 -25.96 -32.46
C HIS A 45 -8.26 -25.55 -31.71
N SER A 46 -7.09 -25.62 -32.34
CA SER A 46 -5.82 -25.22 -31.69
C SER A 46 -5.69 -23.71 -31.48
N LYS A 47 -6.22 -22.87 -32.38
CA LYS A 47 -6.19 -21.39 -32.25
C LYS A 47 -7.25 -20.86 -31.28
N GLN A 48 -8.32 -21.61 -31.05
CA GLN A 48 -9.37 -21.26 -30.08
C GLN A 48 -8.86 -21.40 -28.64
N VAL A 49 -8.09 -22.46 -28.35
CA VAL A 49 -7.48 -22.70 -27.02
C VAL A 49 -6.50 -21.57 -26.67
N ASP A 50 -5.63 -21.18 -27.61
CA ASP A 50 -4.65 -20.08 -27.41
C ASP A 50 -5.35 -18.73 -27.12
N LYS A 51 -6.45 -18.44 -27.82
CA LYS A 51 -7.21 -17.19 -27.62
C LYS A 51 -7.98 -17.19 -26.31
N GLN A 52 -8.49 -18.35 -25.90
CA GLN A 52 -9.24 -18.52 -24.64
C GLN A 52 -8.31 -18.38 -23.42
N GLU A 53 -7.10 -18.94 -23.48
CA GLU A 53 -6.07 -18.77 -22.44
C GLU A 53 -5.61 -17.30 -22.34
N GLN A 54 -5.43 -16.61 -23.47
CA GLN A 54 -5.12 -15.18 -23.48
C GLN A 54 -6.22 -14.33 -22.83
N LEU A 55 -7.49 -14.62 -23.12
CA LEU A 55 -8.62 -13.89 -22.54
C LEU A 55 -8.74 -14.15 -21.03
N GLN A 56 -8.52 -15.38 -20.59
CA GLN A 56 -8.51 -15.73 -19.16
C GLN A 56 -7.40 -14.98 -18.41
N ASN A 57 -6.19 -14.93 -18.97
CA ASN A 57 -5.08 -14.18 -18.38
C ASN A 57 -5.37 -12.67 -18.32
N GLN A 58 -6.01 -12.10 -19.34
CA GLN A 58 -6.43 -10.69 -19.33
C GLN A 58 -7.49 -10.42 -18.26
N LEU A 59 -8.51 -11.30 -18.14
CA LEU A 59 -9.54 -11.18 -17.11
C LEU A 59 -8.95 -11.30 -15.69
N GLU A 60 -8.01 -12.22 -15.47
CA GLU A 60 -7.34 -12.37 -14.18
C GLU A 60 -6.52 -11.11 -13.83
N GLN A 61 -5.80 -10.54 -14.80
CA GLN A 61 -5.06 -9.29 -14.62
C GLN A 61 -5.98 -8.11 -14.30
N GLU A 62 -7.12 -7.99 -15.00
CA GLU A 62 -8.09 -6.92 -14.78
C GLU A 62 -8.79 -7.06 -13.43
N ARG A 63 -9.10 -8.30 -13.00
CA ARG A 63 -9.63 -8.59 -11.64
C ARG A 63 -8.64 -8.24 -10.55
N GLU A 64 -7.37 -8.63 -10.67
CA GLU A 64 -6.34 -8.28 -9.70
C GLU A 64 -6.08 -6.77 -9.67
N LYS A 65 -6.15 -6.09 -10.82
CA LYS A 65 -6.08 -4.63 -10.89
C LYS A 65 -7.23 -3.98 -10.12
N LEU A 66 -8.49 -4.35 -10.42
CA LEU A 66 -9.69 -3.84 -9.75
C LEU A 66 -9.67 -4.11 -8.24
N LYS A 67 -9.10 -5.24 -7.82
CA LYS A 67 -8.91 -5.57 -6.42
C LYS A 67 -7.91 -4.61 -5.76
N ASN A 68 -6.72 -4.44 -6.35
CA ASN A 68 -5.70 -3.53 -5.83
C ASN A 68 -6.16 -2.06 -5.81
N GLU A 69 -7.11 -1.68 -6.67
CA GLU A 69 -7.72 -0.34 -6.68
C GLU A 69 -8.64 -0.06 -5.50
N LYS A 70 -9.16 -1.09 -4.83
CA LYS A 70 -10.06 -0.95 -3.68
C LYS A 70 -9.39 -1.25 -2.34
N GLU A 71 -8.20 -1.85 -2.37
CA GLU A 71 -7.46 -2.22 -1.17
C GLU A 71 -6.71 -1.03 -0.58
N ILE A 72 -6.94 -0.77 0.70
CA ILE A 72 -6.20 0.23 1.49
C ILE A 72 -5.21 -0.53 2.35
N PHE A 73 -3.92 -0.26 2.20
CA PHE A 73 -2.88 -0.87 3.02
C PHE A 73 -2.43 0.10 4.12
N ILE A 74 -1.99 -0.46 5.24
CA ILE A 74 -1.27 0.31 6.26
C ILE A 74 0.10 -0.30 6.54
N SER A 75 1.12 0.55 6.51
CA SER A 75 2.52 0.23 6.75
C SER A 75 2.97 0.95 8.03
N TYR A 76 3.53 0.21 8.99
CA TYR A 76 3.97 0.75 10.27
C TYR A 76 5.03 -0.14 10.94
N ALA A 77 5.79 0.43 11.87
CA ALA A 77 6.72 -0.33 12.68
C ALA A 77 6.00 -1.02 13.85
N TRP A 78 6.19 -2.32 14.04
CA TRP A 78 5.52 -3.08 15.11
C TRP A 78 5.94 -2.65 16.51
N GLY A 79 4.98 -2.65 17.44
CA GLY A 79 5.16 -2.34 18.86
C GLY A 79 5.41 -0.85 19.17
N GLY A 80 5.30 -0.51 20.46
CA GLY A 80 5.42 0.88 20.93
C GLY A 80 4.29 1.77 20.41
N ASP A 81 4.57 3.07 20.32
CA ASP A 81 3.57 4.10 19.98
C ASP A 81 2.96 3.89 18.58
N SER A 82 3.74 3.39 17.62
CA SER A 82 3.25 3.07 16.28
C SER A 82 2.13 2.02 16.30
N GLU A 83 2.25 0.99 17.13
CA GLU A 83 1.19 -0.04 17.25
C GLU A 83 -0.07 0.55 17.87
N THR A 84 0.07 1.26 19.00
CA THR A 84 -1.06 1.86 19.70
C THR A 84 -1.83 2.84 18.80
N TYR A 85 -1.09 3.65 18.04
CA TYR A 85 -1.70 4.57 17.09
C TYR A 85 -2.46 3.84 15.97
N VAL A 86 -1.85 2.81 15.39
CA VAL A 86 -2.48 2.02 14.32
C VAL A 86 -3.71 1.26 14.81
N GLU A 87 -3.71 0.72 16.03
CA GLU A 87 -4.89 0.08 16.61
C GLU A 87 -6.07 1.06 16.76
N CYS A 88 -5.80 2.29 17.19
CA CYS A 88 -6.80 3.36 17.27
C CYS A 88 -7.33 3.73 15.88
N LEU A 89 -6.42 4.00 14.93
CA LEU A 89 -6.75 4.37 13.56
C LEU A 89 -7.60 3.28 12.87
N ASP A 90 -7.20 2.01 12.98
CA ASP A 90 -7.92 0.86 12.43
C ASP A 90 -9.35 0.77 12.98
N THR A 91 -9.53 1.02 14.28
CA THR A 91 -10.86 1.05 14.92
C THR A 91 -11.73 2.18 14.36
N VAL A 92 -11.18 3.40 14.22
CA VAL A 92 -11.92 4.55 13.71
C VAL A 92 -12.29 4.35 12.25
N LEU A 93 -11.35 3.92 11.40
CA LEU A 93 -11.61 3.67 9.98
C LEU A 93 -12.67 2.57 9.79
N GLN A 94 -12.61 1.48 10.56
CA GLN A 94 -13.65 0.45 10.54
C GLN A 94 -15.03 1.00 10.91
N SER A 95 -15.11 1.90 11.90
CA SER A 95 -16.38 2.54 12.28
C SER A 95 -16.98 3.40 11.16
N LYS A 96 -16.14 3.87 10.23
CA LYS A 96 -16.51 4.61 9.02
C LYS A 96 -16.71 3.70 7.79
N GLY A 97 -16.67 2.38 7.96
CA GLY A 97 -16.83 1.42 6.86
C GLY A 97 -15.59 1.24 5.98
N ILE A 98 -14.44 1.76 6.41
CA ILE A 98 -13.17 1.70 5.69
C ILE A 98 -12.36 0.52 6.20
N ALA A 99 -12.19 -0.51 5.39
CA ALA A 99 -11.39 -1.68 5.72
C ALA A 99 -9.93 -1.49 5.27
N ILE A 100 -9.00 -1.58 6.22
CA ILE A 100 -7.56 -1.53 5.95
C ILE A 100 -6.93 -2.92 6.07
N ILE A 101 -5.93 -3.18 5.23
CA ILE A 101 -5.13 -4.41 5.19
C ILE A 101 -3.80 -4.15 5.90
N ARG A 102 -3.47 -4.99 6.88
CA ARG A 102 -2.20 -4.95 7.61
C ARG A 102 -1.59 -6.33 7.79
N ASP A 103 -0.27 -6.39 7.74
CA ASP A 103 0.52 -7.62 7.83
C ASP A 103 0.11 -8.51 9.01
N LYS A 104 -0.05 -7.96 10.21
CA LYS A 104 -0.35 -8.71 11.44
C LYS A 104 -1.71 -9.43 11.41
N ARG A 105 -2.67 -8.93 10.62
CA ARG A 105 -4.02 -9.52 10.49
C ARG A 105 -4.13 -10.38 9.24
N ASP A 106 -3.60 -9.89 8.12
CA ASP A 106 -3.89 -10.41 6.79
C ASP A 106 -2.80 -11.34 6.25
N LEU A 107 -1.61 -11.35 6.88
CA LEU A 107 -0.57 -12.33 6.61
C LEU A 107 -0.80 -13.58 7.48
N GLY A 108 -1.53 -14.55 6.92
CA GLY A 108 -1.76 -15.84 7.56
C GLY A 108 -0.48 -16.64 7.85
N TYR A 109 -0.59 -17.69 8.67
CA TYR A 109 0.54 -18.57 8.98
C TYR A 109 1.21 -19.11 7.71
N LYS A 110 2.55 -18.97 7.63
CA LYS A 110 3.41 -19.28 6.45
C LYS A 110 3.20 -18.36 5.24
N GLY A 111 2.55 -17.22 5.41
CA GLY A 111 2.50 -16.17 4.39
C GLY A 111 3.90 -15.66 4.02
N LEU A 112 4.11 -15.38 2.73
CA LEU A 112 5.37 -14.83 2.23
C LEU A 112 5.39 -13.31 2.47
N ILE A 113 6.11 -12.89 3.52
CA ILE A 113 6.22 -11.47 3.93
C ILE A 113 6.64 -10.61 2.73
N LYS A 114 7.66 -11.04 1.97
CA LYS A 114 8.15 -10.28 0.80
C LYS A 114 7.07 -10.07 -0.27
N ALA A 115 6.31 -11.11 -0.60
CA ALA A 115 5.24 -11.01 -1.59
C ALA A 115 4.10 -10.07 -1.12
N PHE A 116 3.82 -10.07 0.18
CA PHE A 116 2.86 -9.16 0.80
C PHE A 116 3.36 -7.70 0.76
N MET A 117 4.62 -7.46 1.09
CA MET A 117 5.23 -6.12 0.99
C MET A 117 5.26 -5.60 -0.45
N GLU A 118 5.53 -6.46 -1.43
CA GLU A 118 5.43 -6.11 -2.86
C GLU A 118 3.98 -5.78 -3.27
N LYS A 119 2.99 -6.44 -2.67
CA LYS A 119 1.56 -6.13 -2.88
C LYS A 119 1.22 -4.74 -2.33
N ILE A 120 1.65 -4.41 -1.10
CA ILE A 120 1.53 -3.06 -0.54
C ILE A 120 2.12 -2.02 -1.50
N GLY A 121 3.32 -2.31 -2.02
CA GLY A 121 4.01 -1.47 -2.99
C GLY A 121 3.24 -1.17 -4.27
N ARG A 122 2.22 -1.96 -4.64
CA ARG A 122 1.33 -1.74 -5.80
C ARG A 122 -0.06 -1.20 -5.44
N GLY A 123 -0.42 -1.14 -4.16
CA GLY A 123 -1.74 -0.71 -3.71
C GLY A 123 -2.04 0.74 -4.07
N LYS A 124 -3.28 1.03 -4.48
CA LYS A 124 -3.72 2.39 -4.87
C LYS A 124 -3.69 3.38 -3.71
N CYS A 125 -3.90 2.89 -2.48
CA CYS A 125 -3.93 3.69 -1.26
C CYS A 125 -3.09 3.00 -0.17
N VAL A 126 -2.04 3.67 0.30
CA VAL A 126 -1.16 3.17 1.36
C VAL A 126 -0.98 4.21 2.45
N ILE A 127 -1.50 3.91 3.64
CA ILE A 127 -1.28 4.72 4.85
C ILE A 127 0.09 4.34 5.43
N ALA A 128 0.99 5.30 5.56
CA ALA A 128 2.32 5.07 6.12
C ALA A 128 2.45 5.77 7.47
N VAL A 129 2.40 5.01 8.57
CA VAL A 129 2.62 5.55 9.92
C VAL A 129 4.12 5.53 10.22
N ILE A 130 4.75 6.67 10.02
CA ILE A 130 6.20 6.82 10.01
C ILE A 130 6.66 7.25 11.40
N SER A 131 7.54 6.46 12.00
CA SER A 131 8.28 6.73 13.24
C SER A 131 9.79 6.71 13.00
N ASP A 132 10.60 7.08 13.98
CA ASP A 132 12.06 6.90 13.87
C ASP A 132 12.42 5.42 13.64
N LYS A 133 11.69 4.53 14.31
CA LYS A 133 11.80 3.07 14.14
C LYS A 133 11.44 2.63 12.72
N TYR A 134 10.42 3.24 12.12
CA TYR A 134 10.02 2.96 10.73
C TYR A 134 11.19 3.22 9.76
N LEU A 135 11.81 4.40 9.86
CA LEU A 135 12.91 4.83 8.95
C LEU A 135 14.21 4.04 9.14
N LYS A 136 14.29 3.22 10.19
CA LYS A 136 15.41 2.31 10.52
C LYS A 136 15.04 0.83 10.34
N SER A 137 13.81 0.52 9.97
CA SER A 137 13.32 -0.85 9.81
C SER A 137 13.50 -1.33 8.37
N PRO A 138 14.19 -2.45 8.11
CA PRO A 138 14.34 -3.01 6.76
C PRO A 138 13.02 -3.29 6.05
N ASN A 139 12.03 -3.83 6.77
CA ASN A 139 10.73 -4.18 6.20
C ASN A 139 9.94 -2.92 5.83
N CYS A 140 9.84 -1.95 6.74
CA CYS A 140 9.12 -0.71 6.50
C CYS A 140 9.76 0.09 5.36
N MET A 141 11.08 0.18 5.35
CA MET A 141 11.80 0.87 4.27
C MET A 141 11.75 0.11 2.94
N PHE A 142 11.69 -1.22 2.95
CA PHE A 142 11.41 -2.01 1.75
C PHE A 142 10.03 -1.64 1.18
N GLU A 143 8.98 -1.64 2.01
CA GLU A 143 7.62 -1.23 1.59
C GLU A 143 7.62 0.19 1.01
N LEU A 144 8.21 1.16 1.70
CA LEU A 144 8.29 2.54 1.24
C LEU A 144 9.01 2.67 -0.12
N VAL A 145 10.12 1.94 -0.29
CA VAL A 145 10.85 1.85 -1.57
C VAL A 145 9.98 1.21 -2.65
N GLN A 146 9.21 0.16 -2.33
CA GLN A 146 8.33 -0.47 -3.31
C GLN A 146 7.20 0.49 -3.75
N ILE A 147 6.61 1.27 -2.84
CA ILE A 147 5.60 2.28 -3.19
C ILE A 147 6.21 3.26 -4.21
N ALA A 148 7.39 3.80 -3.91
CA ALA A 148 8.06 4.76 -4.79
C ALA A 148 8.42 4.20 -6.16
N LYS A 149 8.89 2.95 -6.23
CA LYS A 149 9.22 2.28 -7.50
C LYS A 149 8.01 2.04 -8.40
N ASN A 150 6.82 1.91 -7.83
CA ASN A 150 5.59 1.63 -8.57
C ASN A 150 4.86 2.92 -9.02
N GLY A 151 5.52 4.09 -8.98
CA GLY A 151 4.98 5.34 -9.51
C GLY A 151 3.89 5.96 -8.65
N ASP A 152 3.46 7.17 -9.05
CA ASP A 152 2.38 7.95 -8.41
C ASP A 152 2.51 8.04 -6.88
N PHE A 153 3.76 8.14 -6.41
CA PHE A 153 4.09 8.04 -4.99
C PHE A 153 3.27 9.01 -4.15
N TYR A 154 3.21 10.28 -4.57
CA TYR A 154 2.49 11.34 -3.87
C TYR A 154 0.99 11.05 -3.74
N ASP A 155 0.35 10.55 -4.81
CA ASP A 155 -1.09 10.29 -4.82
C ASP A 155 -1.47 9.02 -4.06
N ARG A 156 -0.53 8.10 -3.90
CA ARG A 156 -0.78 6.78 -3.29
C ARG A 156 -0.43 6.72 -1.82
N ILE A 157 0.48 7.57 -1.34
CA ILE A 157 0.94 7.55 0.04
C ILE A 157 0.17 8.55 0.91
N PHE A 158 -0.31 8.07 2.05
CA PHE A 158 -0.98 8.86 3.08
C PHE A 158 -0.10 8.82 4.34
N PRO A 159 0.95 9.67 4.40
CA PRO A 159 1.90 9.62 5.49
C PRO A 159 1.34 10.26 6.76
N ILE A 160 1.56 9.59 7.89
CA ILE A 160 1.28 10.09 9.23
C ILE A 160 2.59 10.08 10.02
N MET A 161 3.07 11.27 10.39
CA MET A 161 4.38 11.46 11.01
C MET A 161 4.29 11.42 12.53
N LEU A 162 4.84 10.38 13.17
CA LEU A 162 4.89 10.33 14.63
C LEU A 162 5.86 11.37 15.23
N PRO A 163 5.70 11.77 16.50
CA PRO A 163 6.47 12.87 17.10
C PRO A 163 7.99 12.62 17.17
N ASP A 164 8.41 11.36 17.12
CA ASP A 164 9.81 10.95 17.20
C ASP A 164 10.57 11.07 15.86
N VAL A 165 9.88 11.37 14.76
CA VAL A 165 10.51 11.45 13.43
C VAL A 165 11.32 12.73 13.25
N GLN A 166 12.56 12.58 12.78
CA GLN A 166 13.50 13.69 12.66
C GLN A 166 13.91 13.97 11.20
N ILE A 167 12.93 14.26 10.31
CA ILE A 167 13.22 14.52 8.88
C ILE A 167 13.18 16.00 8.48
N TYR A 168 12.67 16.90 9.32
CA TYR A 168 12.50 18.31 8.97
C TYR A 168 13.84 19.07 8.89
N LYS A 169 14.78 18.75 9.78
CA LYS A 169 16.12 19.36 9.82
C LYS A 169 17.08 18.55 8.94
N PRO A 170 17.81 19.18 8.00
CA PRO A 170 18.77 18.47 7.15
C PRO A 170 19.81 17.65 7.92
N ILE A 171 20.31 18.16 9.05
CA ILE A 171 21.30 17.45 9.86
C ILE A 171 20.76 16.15 10.47
N GLU A 172 19.47 16.13 10.77
CA GLU A 172 18.79 14.96 11.32
C GLU A 172 18.55 13.91 10.24
N ARG A 173 18.18 14.33 9.01
CA ARG A 173 18.10 13.42 7.85
C ARG A 173 19.43 12.72 7.55
N ILE A 174 20.55 13.43 7.71
CA ILE A 174 21.89 12.85 7.56
C ILE A 174 22.13 11.70 8.56
N LYS A 175 21.48 11.69 9.73
CA LYS A 175 21.61 10.59 10.69
C LYS A 175 21.02 9.28 10.14
N TYR A 176 19.90 9.33 9.42
CA TYR A 176 19.35 8.15 8.76
C TYR A 176 20.25 7.63 7.64
N ILE A 177 20.86 8.55 6.88
CA ILE A 177 21.88 8.20 5.87
C ILE A 177 23.04 7.43 6.53
N LYS A 178 23.60 7.97 7.62
CA LYS A 178 24.69 7.34 8.36
C LYS A 178 24.29 5.98 8.92
N TYR A 179 23.08 5.87 9.46
CA TYR A 179 22.55 4.61 9.98
C TYR A 179 22.60 3.50 8.93
N TRP A 180 22.05 3.75 7.73
CA TRP A 180 22.05 2.73 6.67
C TRP A 180 23.45 2.44 6.12
N GLU A 181 24.33 3.44 6.04
CA GLU A 181 25.75 3.21 5.68
C GLU A 181 26.46 2.31 6.70
N GLU A 182 26.18 2.49 8.00
CA GLU A 182 26.72 1.66 9.08
C GLU A 182 26.17 0.23 9.01
N GLN A 183 24.86 0.04 8.79
CA GLN A 183 24.25 -1.28 8.62
C GLN A 183 24.83 -2.05 7.42
N ILE A 184 25.05 -1.37 6.28
CA ILE A 184 25.71 -1.97 5.10
C ILE A 184 27.13 -2.41 5.46
N LYS A 185 27.89 -1.53 6.12
CA LYS A 185 29.28 -1.80 6.50
C LYS A 185 29.39 -2.97 7.47
N GLU A 186 28.57 -3.00 8.52
CA GLU A 186 28.54 -4.08 9.51
C GLU A 186 28.27 -5.44 8.85
N LEU A 187 27.27 -5.51 7.96
CA LEU A 187 26.92 -6.75 7.28
C LEU A 187 28.01 -7.19 6.28
N ASP A 188 28.58 -6.26 5.52
CA ASP A 188 29.68 -6.55 4.59
C ASP A 188 30.95 -7.05 5.31
N GLU A 189 31.30 -6.44 6.44
CA GLU A 189 32.42 -6.90 7.29
C GLU A 189 32.16 -8.29 7.87
N ALA A 190 30.94 -8.55 8.36
CA ALA A 190 30.55 -9.88 8.85
C ALA A 190 30.63 -10.95 7.75
N MET A 191 30.19 -10.61 6.53
CA MET A 191 30.25 -11.51 5.37
C MET A 191 31.69 -11.83 4.91
N LYS A 192 32.61 -10.87 5.03
CA LYS A 192 34.05 -11.11 4.75
C LYS A 192 34.68 -12.07 5.77
N GLY A 193 34.11 -12.19 6.96
CA GLY A 193 34.57 -13.11 8.01
C GLY A 193 34.19 -14.58 7.82
N VAL A 194 33.37 -14.90 6.81
CA VAL A 194 32.88 -16.26 6.54
C VAL A 194 33.26 -16.74 5.14
N SER A 195 33.12 -18.05 4.87
CA SER A 195 33.36 -18.60 3.53
C SER A 195 32.38 -18.02 2.51
N ALA A 196 32.87 -17.74 1.29
CA ALA A 196 32.04 -17.21 0.19
C ALA A 196 30.97 -18.19 -0.33
N ALA A 197 31.02 -19.46 0.09
CA ALA A 197 30.02 -20.46 -0.27
C ALA A 197 28.71 -20.25 0.52
N ASN A 198 27.57 -20.37 -0.16
CA ASN A 198 26.23 -20.36 0.43
C ASN A 198 25.82 -19.05 1.15
N LEU A 199 26.26 -17.89 0.67
CA LEU A 199 25.86 -16.57 1.20
C LEU A 199 24.54 -16.03 0.63
N GLN A 200 23.72 -16.90 0.03
CA GLN A 200 22.38 -16.57 -0.46
C GLN A 200 21.49 -16.18 0.74
N GLY A 201 20.74 -15.09 0.62
CA GLY A 201 19.98 -14.44 1.69
C GLY A 201 20.66 -13.17 2.19
N PHE A 202 21.95 -13.26 2.56
CA PHE A 202 22.69 -12.11 3.11
C PHE A 202 23.04 -11.08 2.03
N ARG A 203 23.32 -11.53 0.80
CA ARG A 203 23.55 -10.63 -0.33
C ARG A 203 22.30 -9.82 -0.66
N GLU A 204 21.12 -10.44 -0.63
CA GLU A 204 19.85 -9.76 -0.85
C GLU A 204 19.57 -8.69 0.22
N GLU A 205 19.98 -8.92 1.47
CA GLU A 205 19.88 -7.91 2.53
C GLU A 205 20.82 -6.72 2.29
N ILE A 206 22.07 -6.96 1.87
CA ILE A 206 22.98 -5.89 1.47
C ILE A 206 22.41 -5.08 0.30
N ASP A 207 21.87 -5.75 -0.71
CA ASP A 207 21.26 -5.09 -1.87
C ASP A 207 20.06 -4.23 -1.44
N LEU A 208 19.24 -4.74 -0.51
CA LEU A 208 18.15 -3.98 0.08
C LEU A 208 18.65 -2.74 0.82
N TYR A 209 19.63 -2.89 1.72
CA TYR A 209 20.14 -1.75 2.49
C TYR A 209 20.78 -0.70 1.60
N THR A 210 21.49 -1.13 0.56
CA THR A 210 22.08 -0.27 -0.47
C THR A 210 20.98 0.51 -1.20
N GLN A 211 19.91 -0.16 -1.58
CA GLN A 211 18.77 0.48 -2.22
C GLN A 211 18.06 1.48 -1.31
N ILE A 212 17.83 1.12 -0.05
CA ILE A 212 17.25 2.03 0.96
C ILE A 212 18.15 3.26 1.11
N ARG A 213 19.46 3.05 1.23
CA ARG A 213 20.44 4.14 1.34
C ARG A 213 20.40 5.07 0.13
N HIS A 214 20.24 4.54 -1.08
CA HIS A 214 20.15 5.37 -2.29
C HIS A 214 18.88 6.21 -2.35
N THR A 215 17.75 5.73 -1.83
CA THR A 215 16.45 6.39 -1.95
C THR A 215 16.07 7.25 -0.74
N ILE A 216 16.58 6.95 0.46
CA ILE A 216 16.11 7.57 1.71
C ILE A 216 16.24 9.09 1.72
N ALA A 217 17.26 9.65 1.07
CA ALA A 217 17.44 11.10 1.00
C ALA A 217 16.30 11.78 0.20
N GLU A 218 15.90 11.17 -0.91
CA GLU A 218 14.79 11.64 -1.75
C GLU A 218 13.45 11.42 -1.05
N LEU A 219 13.21 10.20 -0.54
CA LEU A 219 11.96 9.85 0.13
C LEU A 219 11.70 10.74 1.35
N THR A 220 12.70 10.95 2.20
CA THR A 220 12.54 11.85 3.37
C THR A 220 12.44 13.32 2.97
N ASN A 221 12.90 13.71 1.78
CA ASN A 221 12.63 15.06 1.26
C ASN A 221 11.18 15.20 0.80
N LEU A 222 10.68 14.23 0.03
CA LEU A 222 9.28 14.20 -0.40
C LEU A 222 8.34 14.20 0.82
N LEU A 223 8.55 13.29 1.77
CA LEU A 223 7.73 13.18 2.98
C LEU A 223 7.73 14.45 3.84
N LYS A 224 8.87 15.15 3.92
CA LYS A 224 8.97 16.43 4.65
C LYS A 224 8.14 17.52 3.96
N ASP A 225 8.13 17.54 2.63
CA ASP A 225 7.49 18.59 1.84
C ASP A 225 5.96 18.36 1.72
N MET A 226 5.47 17.17 2.11
CA MET A 226 4.04 16.88 2.22
C MET A 226 3.42 17.55 3.44
N ASN A 227 2.24 18.16 3.27
CA ASN A 227 1.44 18.63 4.40
C ASN A 227 0.85 17.41 5.12
N THR A 228 1.57 16.92 6.11
CA THR A 228 1.11 15.85 6.98
C THR A 228 0.45 16.49 8.19
N LEU A 229 -0.82 16.18 8.46
CA LEU A 229 -1.37 16.55 9.75
C LEU A 229 -0.62 15.75 10.81
N THR A 230 -0.39 16.38 11.96
CA THR A 230 0.21 15.66 13.08
C THR A 230 -0.76 14.59 13.59
N PRO A 231 -0.25 13.54 14.25
CA PRO A 231 -1.07 12.50 14.86
C PRO A 231 -2.15 13.06 15.79
N ASP A 232 -1.84 14.14 16.50
CA ASP A 232 -2.76 14.84 17.40
C ASP A 232 -3.92 15.48 16.62
N ILE A 233 -3.63 16.19 15.54
CA ILE A 233 -4.66 16.82 14.68
C ILE A 233 -5.54 15.75 14.02
N HIS A 234 -4.94 14.63 13.61
CA HIS A 234 -5.70 13.48 13.11
C HIS A 234 -6.60 12.88 14.20
N SER A 235 -6.10 12.71 15.42
CA SER A 235 -6.87 12.08 16.50
C SER A 235 -7.98 12.99 17.03
N GLU A 236 -7.75 14.30 17.11
CA GLU A 236 -8.74 15.30 17.53
C GLU A 236 -9.88 15.49 16.52
N SER A 237 -9.63 15.20 15.24
CA SER A 237 -10.61 15.29 14.15
C SER A 237 -11.26 13.96 13.81
N ASP A 238 -11.13 12.93 14.67
CA ASP A 238 -11.54 11.55 14.39
C ASP A 238 -11.05 11.06 13.01
N PHE A 239 -9.88 11.50 12.57
CA PHE A 239 -9.26 11.18 11.28
C PHE A 239 -10.11 11.57 10.07
N ASP A 240 -10.92 12.62 10.17
CA ASP A 240 -11.83 13.05 9.10
C ASP A 240 -11.12 13.44 7.80
N GLU A 241 -10.05 14.22 7.89
CA GLU A 241 -9.29 14.64 6.70
C GLU A 241 -8.63 13.43 6.01
N LEU A 242 -8.08 12.50 6.79
CA LEU A 242 -7.51 11.25 6.27
C LEU A 242 -8.60 10.41 5.58
N SER A 243 -9.75 10.24 6.22
CA SER A 243 -10.86 9.45 5.68
C SER A 243 -11.39 10.04 4.37
N LYS A 244 -11.51 11.37 4.28
CA LYS A 244 -11.92 12.08 3.06
C LYS A 244 -10.90 11.93 1.93
N ALA A 245 -9.62 12.07 2.25
CA ALA A 245 -8.55 11.92 1.27
C ALA A 245 -8.46 10.48 0.74
N ILE A 246 -8.65 9.48 1.61
CA ILE A 246 -8.75 8.07 1.21
C ILE A 246 -9.96 7.85 0.30
N ALA A 247 -11.15 8.34 0.67
CA ALA A 247 -12.35 8.18 -0.14
C ALA A 247 -12.19 8.80 -1.53
N GLN A 248 -11.70 10.03 -1.61
CA GLN A 248 -11.42 10.71 -2.87
C GLN A 248 -10.47 9.89 -3.75
N ARG A 249 -9.40 9.32 -3.16
CA ARG A 249 -8.43 8.53 -3.90
C ARG A 249 -9.01 7.22 -4.44
N LEU A 250 -9.92 6.60 -3.70
CA LEU A 250 -10.57 5.37 -4.14
C LEU A 250 -11.55 5.63 -5.30
N ASP A 251 -12.16 6.81 -5.36
CA ASP A 251 -13.12 7.21 -6.39
C ASP A 251 -12.51 7.65 -7.74
N GLU A 252 -11.20 7.94 -7.79
CA GLU A 252 -10.45 8.35 -9.00
C GLU A 252 -10.13 7.21 -9.99
#